data_AF-A0A1H6L5Y6-F1
#
_entry.id   AF-A0A1H6L5Y6-F1
#
_cell.length_a   1.000
_cell.length_b   1.000
_cell.length_c   1.000
_cell.angle_alpha   90.00
_cell.angle_beta   90.00
_cell.angle_gamma   90.00
#
_symmetry.space_group_name_H-M   'P 1'
#
loop_
_entity.id
_entity.type
_entity.pdbx_description
1 polymer ?
#
loop_
_entity_poly.entity_id
_entity_poly.type
_entity_poly.pdbx_seq_one_letter_code
_entity_poly.pdbx_strand_id
1 'polypeptide(L)' 'MKAKTKPYTFYMVIWSNIRRYQYLNSLSDEALAETMKLTTRTLYNYDHDPSMLTLKRVQLFIEHSGLDIEALISA' A
#
# COMPACT_ATOMS: atom_id res chain seq x y z
N MET A 1 26.62 -17.54 -4.10
CA MET A 1 25.31 -17.71 -4.75
C MET A 1 24.81 -16.33 -5.14
N LYS A 2 24.56 -16.04 -6.43
CA LYS A 2 23.92 -14.77 -6.82
C LYS A 2 22.46 -14.83 -6.34
N ALA A 3 22.07 -13.96 -5.43
CA ALA A 3 20.66 -13.81 -5.07
C ALA A 3 19.90 -13.49 -6.36
N LYS A 4 18.96 -14.36 -6.77
CA LYS A 4 18.06 -14.03 -7.89
C LYS A 4 17.22 -12.85 -7.42
N THR A 5 17.38 -11.70 -8.05
CA THR A 5 16.52 -10.54 -7.82
C THR A 5 15.09 -10.97 -8.12
N LYS A 6 14.25 -11.12 -7.09
CA LYS A 6 12.82 -11.35 -7.31
C LYS A 6 12.29 -10.08 -7.98
N PRO A 7 11.63 -10.18 -9.14
CA PRO A 7 10.99 -9.02 -9.74
C PRO A 7 9.94 -8.51 -8.77
N TYR A 8 10.01 -7.21 -8.43
CA TYR A 8 8.93 -6.56 -7.70
C TYR A 8 7.68 -6.60 -8.58
N THR A 9 6.62 -7.19 -8.06
CA THR A 9 5.33 -7.19 -8.72
C THR A 9 4.64 -5.85 -8.52
N PHE A 10 3.73 -5.50 -9.42
CA PHE A 10 3.02 -4.22 -9.41
C PHE A 10 2.31 -3.95 -8.06
N TYR A 11 1.66 -4.95 -7.48
CA TYR A 11 1.00 -4.83 -6.19
C TYR A 11 1.97 -4.63 -5.02
N MET A 12 3.20 -5.17 -5.09
CA MET A 12 4.24 -4.91 -4.08
C MET A 12 4.70 -3.46 -4.13
N VAL A 13 4.86 -2.88 -5.34
CA VAL A 13 5.26 -1.49 -5.53
C VAL A 13 4.19 -0.55 -4.94
N ILE A 14 2.93 -0.75 -5.33
CA ILE A 14 1.81 0.06 -4.81
C ILE A 14 1.73 -0.02 -3.28
N TRP A 15 1.76 -1.23 -2.71
CA TRP A 15 1.65 -1.39 -1.26
C TRP A 15 2.83 -0.75 -0.52
N SER A 16 4.05 -0.92 -1.04
CA SER A 16 5.24 -0.30 -0.46
C SER A 16 5.14 1.23 -0.45
N ASN A 17 4.59 1.82 -1.52
CA ASN A 17 4.41 3.26 -1.61
C ASN A 17 3.29 3.80 -0.70
N ILE A 18 2.20 3.04 -0.52
CA ILE A 18 1.18 3.34 0.51
C ILE A 18 1.80 3.33 1.91
N ARG A 19 2.58 2.28 2.25
CA ARG A 19 3.26 2.18 3.55
C ARG A 19 4.31 3.27 3.76
N ARG A 20 5.03 3.65 2.70
CA ARG A 20 5.96 4.78 2.73
C ARG A 20 5.23 6.10 3.03
N TYR A 21 4.12 6.35 2.35
CA TYR A 21 3.29 7.52 2.62
C TYR A 21 2.82 7.55 4.07
N GLN A 22 2.32 6.42 4.58
CA GLN A 22 1.89 6.27 5.97
C GLN A 22 3.01 6.66 6.94
N TYR A 23 4.23 6.12 6.73
CA TYR A 23 5.40 6.41 7.55
C TYR A 23 5.76 7.90 7.53
N LEU A 24 5.84 8.50 6.33
CA LEU A 24 6.21 9.91 6.17
C LEU A 24 5.20 10.87 6.81
N ASN A 25 3.91 10.49 6.83
CA ASN A 25 2.85 11.30 7.42
C ASN A 25 2.51 10.89 8.87
N SER A 26 3.30 10.00 9.48
CA SER A 26 3.07 9.49 10.85
C SER A 26 1.64 8.97 11.08
N LEU A 27 1.04 8.34 10.07
CA LEU A 27 -0.30 7.75 10.17
C LEU A 27 -0.25 6.42 10.92
N SER A 28 -1.16 6.21 11.87
CA SER A 28 -1.29 4.92 12.53
C SER A 28 -1.87 3.86 11.59
N ASP A 29 -1.71 2.58 11.94
CA ASP A 29 -2.31 1.48 11.19
C ASP A 29 -3.85 1.56 11.21
N GLU A 30 -4.44 2.02 12.30
CA GLU A 30 -5.88 2.27 12.43
C GLU A 30 -6.34 3.37 11.46
N ALA A 31 -5.60 4.48 11.39
CA ALA A 31 -5.92 5.59 10.49
C ALA A 31 -5.84 5.18 9.01
N LEU A 32 -4.81 4.40 8.64
CA LEU A 32 -4.69 3.87 7.29
C LEU A 32 -5.79 2.84 6.98
N ALA A 33 -6.09 1.97 7.94
CA ALA A 33 -7.16 0.99 7.81
C ALA A 33 -8.54 1.64 7.62
N GLU A 34 -8.84 2.69 8.39
CA GLU A 34 -10.06 3.49 8.27
C GLU A 34 -10.15 4.17 6.89
N THR A 35 -9.07 4.82 6.46
CA THR A 35 -8.94 5.45 5.13
C THR A 35 -9.31 4.47 4.02
N MET A 36 -8.75 3.26 4.09
CA MET A 36 -8.97 2.22 3.08
C MET A 36 -10.24 1.41 3.35
N LYS A 37 -11.06 1.75 4.36
CA LYS A 37 -12.28 1.05 4.81
C LYS A 37 -12.09 -0.45 5.06
N LEU A 38 -10.99 -0.81 5.72
CA LEU A 38 -10.60 -2.20 6.04
C LEU A 38 -10.25 -2.33 7.52
N THR A 39 -10.00 -3.56 7.98
CA THR A 39 -9.56 -3.82 9.37
C THR A 39 -8.04 -3.78 9.47
N THR A 40 -7.48 -3.45 10.63
CA THR A 40 -6.02 -3.55 10.87
C THR A 40 -5.49 -4.97 10.61
N ARG A 41 -6.31 -6.01 10.84
CA ARG A 41 -5.99 -7.39 10.43
C ARG A 41 -5.81 -7.54 8.92
N THR A 42 -6.65 -6.88 8.11
CA THR A 42 -6.52 -6.88 6.64
C THR A 42 -5.25 -6.15 6.21
N LEU A 43 -4.94 -5.03 6.87
CA LEU A 43 -3.72 -4.27 6.66
C LEU A 43 -2.47 -5.15 6.89
N TYR A 44 -2.44 -5.85 8.03
CA TYR A 44 -1.40 -6.83 8.37
C TYR A 44 -1.27 -7.93 7.31
N ASN A 45 -2.40 -8.45 6.79
CA ASN A 45 -2.37 -9.45 5.73
C ASN A 45 -1.73 -8.92 4.44
N TYR A 46 -1.95 -7.63 4.10
CA TYR A 46 -1.31 -7.01 2.93
C TYR A 46 0.20 -6.84 3.09
N ASP A 47 0.73 -6.70 4.31
CA ASP A 47 2.18 -6.70 4.55
C ASP A 47 2.83 -8.05 4.22
N HIS A 48 2.07 -9.13 4.37
CA HIS A 48 2.53 -10.48 4.11
C HIS A 48 2.28 -10.89 2.66
N ASP A 49 1.13 -10.50 2.12
CA ASP A 49 0.68 -10.78 0.78
C ASP A 49 -0.11 -9.61 0.16
N PRO A 50 0.58 -8.67 -0.49
CA PRO A 50 -0.07 -7.54 -1.14
C PRO A 50 -0.83 -7.93 -2.42
N SER A 51 -0.80 -9.19 -2.88
CA SER A 51 -1.56 -9.61 -4.07
C SER A 51 -3.07 -9.54 -3.86
N MET A 52 -3.53 -9.54 -2.60
CA MET A 52 -4.93 -9.39 -2.20
C MET A 52 -5.40 -7.91 -2.15
N LEU A 53 -4.51 -6.96 -2.46
CA LEU A 53 -4.85 -5.55 -2.56
C LEU A 53 -5.78 -5.32 -3.76
N THR A 54 -6.97 -4.82 -3.50
CA THR A 54 -7.94 -4.56 -4.58
C THR A 54 -7.86 -3.12 -5.06
N LEU A 55 -8.16 -2.90 -6.34
CA LEU A 55 -8.19 -1.54 -6.94
C LEU A 55 -9.10 -0.58 -6.18
N LYS A 56 -10.22 -1.08 -5.63
CA LYS A 56 -11.12 -0.28 -4.78
C LYS A 56 -10.41 0.28 -3.55
N ARG A 57 -9.50 -0.49 -2.93
CA ARG A 57 -8.76 -0.04 -1.75
C ARG A 57 -7.70 0.99 -2.12
N VAL A 58 -7.03 0.80 -3.26
CA VAL A 58 -6.08 1.78 -3.81
C VAL A 58 -6.79 3.10 -4.14
N GLN A 59 -7.96 3.02 -4.77
CA GLN A 59 -8.78 4.19 -5.09
C GLN A 59 -9.17 5.00 -3.84
N LEU A 60 -9.66 4.33 -2.78
CA LEU A 60 -10.00 4.99 -1.52
C LEU A 60 -8.80 5.69 -0.87
N PHE A 61 -7.62 5.07 -0.95
CA PHE A 61 -6.39 5.68 -0.46
C PHE A 61 -6.01 6.93 -1.26
N ILE A 62 -6.08 6.88 -2.60
CA ILE A 62 -5.81 8.02 -3.49
C ILE A 62 -6.76 9.18 -3.17
N GLU A 63 -8.07 8.91 -3.07
CA GLU A 63 -9.08 9.92 -2.75
C GLU A 63 -8.82 10.63 -1.41
N HIS A 64 -8.32 9.91 -0.42
CA HIS A 64 -8.03 10.48 0.90
C HIS A 64 -6.67 11.19 0.97
N SER A 65 -5.64 10.62 0.36
CA SER A 65 -4.27 11.16 0.39
C SER A 65 -4.07 12.36 -0.55
N GLY A 66 -4.94 12.52 -1.55
CA GLY A 66 -4.78 13.52 -2.60
C GLY A 66 -3.63 13.21 -3.57
N LEU A 67 -3.05 12.01 -3.50
CA LEU A 67 -2.02 11.54 -4.42
C LEU A 67 -2.63 11.04 -5.72
N ASP A 68 -1.90 11.20 -6.82
CA ASP A 68 -2.24 10.55 -8.08
C ASP A 68 -1.74 9.09 -8.12
N ILE A 69 -2.35 8.25 -8.95
CA ILE A 69 -1.94 6.87 -9.19
C ILE A 69 -0.49 6.80 -9.68
N GLU A 70 -0.03 7.77 -10.46
CA GLU A 70 1.37 7.84 -10.92
C GLU A 70 2.33 7.89 -9.72
N ALA A 71 2.01 8.69 -8.69
CA ALA A 71 2.81 8.80 -7.48
C ALA A 71 2.90 7.46 -6.70
N LEU A 72 1.93 6.55 -6.86
CA LEU A 72 1.99 5.22 -6.25
C LEU A 72 2.77 4.20 -7.07
N ILE A 73 2.97 4.45 -8.36
CA ILE A 73 3.65 3.53 -9.28
C ILE A 73 5.13 3.90 -9.45
N SER A 74 5.47 5.20 -9.39
CA SER A 74 6.81 5.70 -9.72
C SER A 74 7.66 6.18 -8.54
N ALA A 75 7.17 6.07 -7.30
CA ALA A 75 7.85 6.59 -6.08
C ALA A 75 9.02 5.73 -5.55
#